data_AF-A0A6B2M047-F1
#
_entry.id   AF-A0A6B2M047-F1
#
_cell.length_a   1.000
_cell.length_b   1.000
_cell.length_c   1.000
_cell.angle_alpha   90.00
_cell.angle_beta   90.00
_cell.angle_gamma   90.00
#
_symmetry.space_group_name_H-M   'P 1'
#
loop_
_entity.id
_entity.type
_entity.pdbx_description
1 polymer ?
#
loop_
_entity_poly.entity_id
_entity_poly.type
_entity_poly.pdbx_seq_one_letter_code
_entity_poly.pdbx_strand_id
1 'polypeptide(L)'
;MEAHREKEDWREAIALLVKFCRGEAHLDILLDNAHQLHSRWLVMETFRQWLVIDALLAPHLKRAPRPEAHNLLRLAVAECLYREEADRPKVVHYAVEVARGIKLSKPEAGFVNGVLRSVLRAGKFSDAGPEKSHPDWLVKRWKNSLGEAATQQLLNWNQSIPGLYVRAGEKPEYCDETDWAGYFKVQQSRSPDAIADVKAGKVYIQDPFTRIPVDLLDPKPGESILDLCAAPGGKSRLLSERMSGKGRLILVDKPGNRLERLISNFARLEKPGPLIIGSLLENLEALAPEHNLECASMDAVLIDVPCSNTGVIQKRPDVKLRLKEADILAQSEQQLKLLELAARWVRPGGRLVYSTCSLEPEENTAVVEAFCKAHGKWKLVREKLSQPWECGHDGGGAFLLTIEADA
;
A
#
# COMPACT_ATOMS: atom_id res chain seq x y z
N MET A 1 19.75 -27.78 -9.09
CA MET A 1 18.86 -26.75 -9.67
C MET A 1 18.20 -25.91 -8.58
N GLU A 2 17.54 -26.53 -7.60
CA GLU A 2 16.86 -25.83 -6.49
C GLU A 2 17.78 -24.94 -5.64
N ALA A 3 18.91 -25.47 -5.16
CA ALA A 3 19.90 -24.70 -4.41
C ALA A 3 20.61 -23.58 -5.21
N HIS A 4 20.57 -23.61 -6.55
CA HIS A 4 21.08 -22.51 -7.38
C HIS A 4 20.01 -21.43 -7.51
N ARG A 5 18.75 -21.81 -7.67
CA ARG A 5 17.61 -20.90 -7.78
C ARG A 5 17.45 -20.04 -6.53
N GLU A 6 17.50 -20.67 -5.36
CA GLU A 6 17.46 -19.95 -4.08
C GLU A 6 18.60 -18.90 -3.98
N LYS A 7 19.77 -19.14 -4.62
CA LYS A 7 20.93 -18.24 -4.48
C LYS A 7 20.72 -16.98 -5.30
N GLU A 8 20.02 -17.12 -6.40
CA GLU A 8 19.59 -15.99 -7.23
C GLU A 8 18.51 -15.18 -6.52
N ASP A 9 17.55 -15.85 -5.86
CA ASP A 9 16.53 -15.20 -5.04
C ASP A 9 17.14 -14.29 -3.97
N TRP A 10 18.14 -14.78 -3.23
CA TRP A 10 18.85 -13.98 -2.22
C TRP A 10 19.63 -12.81 -2.82
N ARG A 11 20.30 -13.02 -3.96
CA ARG A 11 21.05 -11.95 -4.64
C ARG A 11 20.11 -10.83 -5.11
N GLU A 12 18.97 -11.20 -5.69
CA GLU A 12 17.93 -10.24 -6.09
C GLU A 12 17.39 -9.49 -4.87
N ALA A 13 17.00 -10.21 -3.81
CA ALA A 13 16.49 -9.59 -2.59
C ALA A 13 17.49 -8.59 -1.97
N ILE A 14 18.78 -8.95 -1.90
CA ILE A 14 19.83 -8.05 -1.39
C ILE A 14 19.96 -6.81 -2.27
N ALA A 15 19.93 -6.98 -3.60
CA ALA A 15 20.00 -5.85 -4.52
C ALA A 15 18.82 -4.88 -4.30
N LEU A 16 17.60 -5.39 -4.13
CA LEU A 16 16.42 -4.58 -3.84
C LEU A 16 16.54 -3.86 -2.49
N LEU A 17 16.99 -4.54 -1.43
CA LEU A 17 17.21 -3.94 -0.11
C LEU A 17 18.32 -2.88 -0.13
N VAL A 18 19.36 -3.04 -0.96
CA VAL A 18 20.40 -2.03 -1.14
C VAL A 18 19.84 -0.77 -1.80
N LYS A 19 19.00 -0.90 -2.83
CA LYS A 19 18.31 0.25 -3.46
C LYS A 19 17.45 1.01 -2.46
N PHE A 20 16.69 0.30 -1.61
CA PHE A 20 15.93 0.92 -0.52
C PHE A 20 16.84 1.73 0.43
N CYS A 21 17.91 1.11 0.94
CA CYS A 21 18.84 1.77 1.86
C CYS A 21 19.53 3.00 1.27
N ARG A 22 19.64 3.09 -0.06
CA ARG A 22 20.19 4.24 -0.79
C ARG A 22 19.14 5.32 -1.10
N GLY A 23 17.87 5.09 -0.76
CA GLY A 23 16.77 6.00 -1.07
C GLY A 23 16.36 6.00 -2.55
N GLU A 24 16.74 4.97 -3.31
CA GLU A 24 16.49 4.92 -4.76
C GLU A 24 15.04 4.53 -5.09
N ALA A 25 14.37 3.75 -4.23
CA ALA A 25 12.99 3.30 -4.44
C ALA A 25 12.30 2.85 -3.14
N HIS A 26 10.97 2.97 -3.10
CA HIS A 26 10.11 2.39 -2.06
C HIS A 26 9.73 0.94 -2.39
N LEU A 27 9.16 0.23 -1.40
CA LEU A 27 8.91 -1.21 -1.50
C LEU A 27 8.04 -1.60 -2.70
N ASP A 28 7.03 -0.81 -3.05
CA ASP A 28 6.17 -1.12 -4.20
C ASP A 28 6.95 -1.13 -5.52
N ILE A 29 7.75 -0.09 -5.77
CA ILE A 29 8.61 0.00 -6.95
C ILE A 29 9.67 -1.11 -6.93
N LEU A 30 10.23 -1.43 -5.75
CA LEU A 30 11.20 -2.51 -5.62
C LEU A 30 10.59 -3.87 -5.97
N LEU A 31 9.39 -4.15 -5.47
CA LEU A 31 8.69 -5.40 -5.73
C LEU A 31 8.26 -5.52 -7.19
N ASP A 32 7.91 -4.43 -7.87
CA ASP A 32 7.63 -4.48 -9.32
C ASP A 32 8.83 -4.97 -10.15
N ASN A 33 10.04 -4.81 -9.62
CA ASN A 33 11.29 -5.29 -10.21
C ASN A 33 11.79 -6.61 -9.61
N ALA A 34 11.00 -7.24 -8.73
CA ALA A 34 11.32 -8.55 -8.18
C ALA A 34 10.76 -9.63 -9.10
N HIS A 35 11.65 -10.28 -9.86
CA HIS A 35 11.29 -11.26 -10.86
C HIS A 35 11.04 -12.65 -10.25
N GLN A 36 11.64 -12.93 -9.09
CA GLN A 36 11.51 -14.22 -8.42
C GLN A 36 10.51 -14.16 -7.25
N LEU A 37 9.69 -15.20 -7.09
CA LEU A 37 8.64 -15.21 -6.06
C LEU A 37 9.18 -15.35 -4.64
N HIS A 38 10.31 -16.05 -4.48
CA HIS A 38 10.92 -16.24 -3.16
C HIS A 38 11.72 -15.00 -2.75
N SER A 39 12.39 -14.30 -3.68
CA SER A 39 12.96 -12.98 -3.42
C SER A 39 11.93 -11.97 -2.90
N ARG A 40 10.72 -11.92 -3.47
CA ARG A 40 9.62 -11.08 -2.96
C ARG A 40 9.28 -11.39 -1.51
N TRP A 41 9.14 -12.67 -1.18
CA TRP A 41 8.84 -13.10 0.19
C TRP A 41 9.96 -12.67 1.14
N LEU A 42 11.22 -12.95 0.79
CA LEU A 42 12.39 -12.59 1.59
C LEU A 42 12.46 -11.08 1.87
N VAL A 43 12.23 -10.25 0.85
CA VAL A 43 12.20 -8.79 1.00
C VAL A 43 11.06 -8.37 1.93
N MET A 44 9.84 -8.87 1.72
CA MET A 44 8.68 -8.56 2.56
C MET A 44 8.91 -8.93 4.03
N GLU A 45 9.42 -10.12 4.31
CA GLU A 45 9.70 -10.55 5.69
C GLU A 45 10.81 -9.73 6.33
N THR A 46 11.85 -9.38 5.56
CA THR A 46 12.92 -8.50 6.04
C THR A 46 12.36 -7.13 6.44
N PHE A 47 11.46 -6.55 5.66
CA PHE A 47 10.79 -5.30 6.02
C PHE A 47 9.87 -5.44 7.25
N ARG A 48 9.10 -6.53 7.35
CA ARG A 48 8.23 -6.76 8.51
C ARG A 48 9.04 -6.86 9.81
N GLN A 49 10.20 -7.50 9.77
CA GLN A 49 11.04 -7.73 10.94
C GLN A 49 12.22 -6.77 11.07
N TRP A 50 12.27 -5.71 10.26
CA TRP A 50 13.45 -4.86 10.12
C TRP A 50 14.04 -4.38 11.45
N LEU A 51 13.19 -3.84 12.34
CA LEU A 51 13.63 -3.32 13.64
C LEU A 51 14.11 -4.42 14.59
N VAL A 52 13.44 -5.57 14.58
CA VAL A 52 13.87 -6.76 15.35
C VAL A 52 15.21 -7.27 14.83
N ILE A 53 15.36 -7.37 13.51
CA ILE A 53 16.60 -7.80 12.86
C ILE A 53 17.75 -6.85 13.22
N ASP A 54 17.54 -5.55 13.10
CA ASP A 54 18.57 -4.55 13.43
C ASP A 54 18.92 -4.58 14.92
N ALA A 55 17.93 -4.78 15.81
CA ALA A 55 18.18 -4.96 17.24
C ALA A 55 18.97 -6.24 17.56
N LEU A 56 18.74 -7.33 16.82
CA LEU A 56 19.51 -8.57 16.95
C LEU A 56 20.94 -8.42 16.41
N LEU A 57 21.13 -7.64 15.35
CA LEU A 57 22.45 -7.42 14.75
C LEU A 57 23.30 -6.42 15.53
N ALA A 58 22.71 -5.37 16.10
CA ALA A 58 23.43 -4.24 16.69
C ALA A 58 24.52 -4.63 17.72
N PRO A 59 24.29 -5.57 18.67
CA PRO A 59 25.32 -5.99 19.63
C PRO A 59 26.56 -6.64 19.00
N HIS A 60 26.44 -7.12 17.75
CA HIS A 60 27.49 -7.83 17.04
C HIS A 60 28.19 -6.98 15.98
N LEU A 61 27.74 -5.73 15.79
CA LEU A 61 28.27 -4.79 14.80
C LEU A 61 28.95 -3.61 15.48
N LYS A 62 30.28 -3.57 15.49
CA LYS A 62 31.06 -2.42 16.00
C LYS A 62 30.92 -1.17 15.12
N ARG A 63 30.66 -1.37 13.83
CA ARG A 63 30.45 -0.34 12.80
C ARG A 63 29.53 -0.89 11.73
N ALA A 64 28.81 -0.01 11.04
CA ALA A 64 27.98 -0.41 9.91
C ALA A 64 28.87 -1.01 8.80
N PRO A 65 28.62 -2.26 8.38
CA PRO A 65 29.29 -2.82 7.20
C PRO A 65 28.74 -2.18 5.93
N ARG A 66 29.39 -2.43 4.78
CA ARG A 66 28.88 -1.92 3.50
C ARG A 66 27.46 -2.46 3.20
N PRO A 67 26.65 -1.74 2.40
CA PRO A 67 25.23 -2.08 2.22
C PRO A 67 24.95 -3.53 1.81
N GLU A 68 25.76 -4.12 0.94
CA GLU A 68 25.58 -5.51 0.49
C GLU A 68 25.79 -6.50 1.64
N ALA A 69 26.85 -6.30 2.45
CA ALA A 69 27.11 -7.14 3.62
C ALA A 69 26.03 -6.95 4.70
N HIS A 70 25.59 -5.72 4.93
CA HIS A 70 24.57 -5.43 5.94
C HIS A 70 23.23 -6.07 5.56
N ASN A 71 22.79 -5.91 4.30
CA ASN A 71 21.53 -6.48 3.86
C ASN A 71 21.59 -8.00 3.71
N LEU A 72 22.77 -8.60 3.42
CA LEU A 72 22.97 -10.05 3.54
C LEU A 72 22.78 -10.54 4.98
N LEU A 73 23.32 -9.81 5.97
CA LEU A 73 23.11 -10.12 7.39
C LEU A 73 21.63 -10.02 7.76
N ARG A 74 20.94 -8.96 7.33
CA ARG A 74 19.51 -8.77 7.58
C ARG A 74 18.69 -9.91 7.00
N LEU A 75 18.92 -10.26 5.74
CA LEU A 75 18.22 -11.33 5.05
C LEU A 75 18.41 -12.68 5.76
N ALA A 76 19.66 -12.99 6.16
CA ALA A 76 19.95 -14.23 6.86
C ALA A 76 19.29 -14.29 8.26
N VAL A 77 19.30 -13.18 9.00
CA VAL A 77 18.61 -13.12 10.31
C VAL A 77 17.09 -13.19 10.13
N ALA A 78 16.54 -12.54 9.10
CA ALA A 78 15.13 -12.66 8.73
C ALA A 78 14.74 -14.12 8.50
N GLU A 79 15.52 -14.87 7.70
CA GLU A 79 15.23 -16.28 7.48
C GLU A 79 15.38 -17.11 8.77
N CYS A 80 16.37 -16.82 9.63
CA CYS A 80 16.52 -17.51 10.91
C CYS A 80 15.33 -17.35 11.86
N LEU A 81 14.58 -16.23 11.78
CA LEU A 81 13.38 -16.01 12.59
C LEU A 81 12.25 -17.00 12.25
N TYR A 82 12.24 -17.57 11.05
CA TYR A 82 11.23 -18.52 10.58
C TYR A 82 11.75 -19.96 10.47
N ARG A 83 12.96 -20.23 10.98
CA ARG A 83 13.56 -21.57 10.98
C ARG A 83 13.69 -22.10 12.41
N GLU A 84 13.47 -23.40 12.53
CA GLU A 84 13.80 -24.17 13.73
C GLU A 84 15.29 -24.02 14.06
N GLU A 85 15.63 -24.09 15.35
CA GLU A 85 16.99 -23.86 15.82
C GLU A 85 18.02 -24.76 15.13
N ALA A 86 17.66 -26.03 14.89
CA ALA A 86 18.50 -27.02 14.22
C ALA A 86 18.82 -26.67 12.74
N ASP A 87 17.98 -25.87 12.08
CA ASP A 87 18.15 -25.49 10.68
C ASP A 87 18.87 -24.16 10.49
N ARG A 88 18.95 -23.30 11.52
CA ARG A 88 19.62 -21.99 11.44
C ARG A 88 21.10 -22.06 10.99
N PRO A 89 21.92 -23.06 11.38
CA PRO A 89 23.28 -23.19 10.86
C PRO A 89 23.36 -23.33 9.34
N LYS A 90 22.34 -23.92 8.70
CA LYS A 90 22.28 -24.04 7.22
C LYS A 90 22.12 -22.67 6.57
N VAL A 91 21.32 -21.79 7.16
CA VAL A 91 21.16 -20.39 6.71
C VAL A 91 22.50 -19.64 6.74
N VAL A 92 23.32 -19.86 7.78
CA VAL A 92 24.66 -19.24 7.88
C VAL A 92 25.59 -19.74 6.78
N HIS A 93 25.64 -21.06 6.58
CA HIS A 93 26.44 -21.66 5.51
C HIS A 93 26.05 -21.03 4.15
N TYR A 94 24.75 -20.95 3.93
CA TYR A 94 24.17 -20.40 2.72
C TYR A 94 24.51 -18.92 2.49
N ALA A 95 24.39 -18.08 3.52
CA ALA A 95 24.76 -16.67 3.45
C ALA A 95 26.23 -16.47 3.02
N VAL A 96 27.14 -17.32 3.50
CA VAL A 96 28.57 -17.26 3.12
C VAL A 96 28.79 -17.62 1.65
N GLU A 97 28.00 -18.55 1.09
CA GLU A 97 28.03 -18.86 -0.33
C GLU A 97 27.50 -17.69 -1.17
N VAL A 98 26.38 -17.08 -0.75
CA VAL A 98 25.79 -15.90 -1.40
C VAL A 98 26.76 -14.71 -1.38
N ALA A 99 27.50 -14.52 -0.28
CA ALA A 99 28.49 -13.45 -0.13
C ALA A 99 29.48 -13.37 -1.31
N ARG A 100 29.95 -14.54 -1.79
CA ARG A 100 30.87 -14.64 -2.93
C ARG A 100 30.23 -14.15 -4.23
N GLY A 101 28.92 -14.37 -4.38
CA GLY A 101 28.14 -13.97 -5.56
C GLY A 101 27.79 -12.49 -5.63
N ILE A 102 27.79 -11.78 -4.50
CA ILE A 102 27.49 -10.34 -4.41
C ILE A 102 28.76 -9.48 -4.28
N LYS A 103 29.90 -10.00 -4.75
CA LYS A 103 31.20 -9.31 -4.76
C LYS A 103 31.68 -8.89 -3.35
N LEU A 104 31.40 -9.67 -2.32
CA LEU A 104 32.08 -9.53 -1.03
C LEU A 104 33.42 -10.25 -1.09
N SER A 105 34.46 -9.59 -0.56
CA SER A 105 35.80 -10.16 -0.42
C SER A 105 35.80 -11.34 0.57
N LYS A 106 36.85 -12.18 0.52
CA LYS A 106 37.00 -13.31 1.46
C LYS A 106 36.96 -12.87 2.94
N PRO A 107 37.62 -11.76 3.36
CA PRO A 107 37.46 -11.24 4.71
C PRO A 107 36.02 -10.81 5.05
N GLU A 108 35.31 -10.17 4.13
CA GLU A 108 33.91 -9.76 4.34
C GLU A 108 32.97 -10.98 4.48
N ALA A 109 33.16 -12.03 3.67
CA ALA A 109 32.41 -13.28 3.83
C ALA A 109 32.71 -13.97 5.19
N GLY A 110 33.97 -13.92 5.63
CA GLY A 110 34.38 -14.38 6.96
C GLY A 110 33.74 -13.58 8.09
N PHE A 111 33.64 -12.26 7.91
CA PHE A 111 32.93 -11.35 8.82
C PHE A 111 31.44 -11.70 8.91
N VAL A 112 30.75 -11.89 7.77
CA VAL A 112 29.34 -12.30 7.73
C VAL A 112 29.13 -13.60 8.50
N ASN A 113 29.95 -14.62 8.24
CA ASN A 113 29.91 -15.88 8.99
C ASN A 113 30.07 -15.66 10.50
N GLY A 114 31.06 -14.84 10.90
CA GLY A 114 31.36 -14.56 12.30
C GLY A 114 30.20 -13.87 13.02
N VAL A 115 29.61 -12.85 12.39
CA VAL A 115 28.45 -12.12 12.94
C VAL A 115 27.26 -13.05 13.07
N LEU A 116 26.87 -13.77 12.00
CA LEU A 116 25.70 -14.65 12.05
C LEU A 116 25.84 -15.75 13.10
N ARG A 117 27.01 -16.40 13.21
CA ARG A 117 27.27 -17.37 14.29
C ARG A 117 27.16 -16.74 15.68
N SER A 118 27.57 -15.49 15.83
CA SER A 118 27.45 -14.76 17.08
C SER A 118 26.00 -14.49 17.46
N VAL A 119 25.19 -14.05 16.49
CA VAL A 119 23.74 -13.85 16.64
C VAL A 119 23.07 -15.18 17.02
N LEU A 120 23.38 -16.28 16.33
CA LEU A 120 22.83 -17.60 16.64
C LEU A 120 23.14 -18.04 18.08
N ARG A 121 24.38 -17.86 18.55
CA ARG A 121 24.76 -18.18 19.93
C ARG A 121 24.07 -17.32 20.98
N ALA A 122 23.72 -16.08 20.65
CA ALA A 122 23.02 -15.19 21.58
C ALA A 122 21.56 -15.62 21.81
N GLY A 123 20.95 -16.35 20.87
CA GLY A 123 19.69 -17.07 21.07
C GLY A 123 18.42 -16.20 21.22
N LYS A 124 18.50 -14.87 21.07
CA LYS A 124 17.39 -13.93 21.35
C LYS A 124 16.26 -13.88 20.30
N PHE A 125 16.09 -14.92 19.49
CA PHE A 125 15.08 -14.94 18.43
C PHE A 125 13.64 -14.99 18.98
N SER A 126 13.44 -15.55 20.17
CA SER A 126 12.14 -15.63 20.85
C SER A 126 11.61 -14.28 21.33
N ASP A 127 12.46 -13.25 21.40
CA ASP A 127 12.10 -11.92 21.87
C ASP A 127 11.42 -11.08 20.78
N ALA A 128 11.30 -11.61 19.55
CA ALA A 128 10.62 -10.97 18.43
C ALA A 128 9.10 -10.90 18.70
N GLY A 129 8.52 -9.70 18.59
CA GLY A 129 7.11 -9.50 18.81
C GLY A 129 6.58 -8.26 18.09
N PRO A 130 5.27 -8.17 17.84
CA PRO A 130 4.68 -7.09 17.05
C PRO A 130 5.01 -5.68 17.54
N GLU A 131 5.07 -5.44 18.85
CA GLU A 131 5.51 -4.14 19.40
C GLU A 131 6.95 -3.79 18.98
N LYS A 132 7.89 -4.73 19.11
CA LYS A 132 9.31 -4.50 18.75
C LYS A 132 9.56 -4.41 17.25
N SER A 133 8.59 -4.86 16.44
CA SER A 133 8.64 -4.73 14.99
C SER A 133 8.11 -3.37 14.50
N HIS A 134 7.70 -2.46 15.40
CA HIS A 134 7.25 -1.11 15.06
C HIS A 134 8.06 -0.05 15.81
N PRO A 135 8.19 1.18 15.28
CA PRO A 135 8.82 2.27 16.02
C PRO A 135 8.02 2.64 17.27
N ASP A 136 8.71 2.88 18.38
CA ASP A 136 8.10 3.24 19.67
C ASP A 136 7.17 4.44 19.55
N TRP A 137 7.50 5.43 18.71
CA TRP A 137 6.68 6.62 18.51
C TRP A 137 5.33 6.29 17.87
N LEU A 138 5.27 5.37 16.90
CA LEU A 138 4.02 4.91 16.29
C LEU A 138 3.18 4.12 17.29
N VAL A 139 3.83 3.22 18.04
CA VAL A 139 3.15 2.43 19.08
C VAL A 139 2.53 3.35 20.12
N LYS A 140 3.31 4.32 20.64
CA LYS A 140 2.82 5.30 21.63
C LYS A 140 1.66 6.13 21.07
N ARG A 141 1.77 6.57 19.82
CA ARG A 141 0.74 7.35 19.13
C ARG A 141 -0.56 6.56 19.01
N TRP A 142 -0.51 5.32 18.53
CA TRP A 142 -1.69 4.46 18.44
C TRP A 142 -2.26 4.09 19.81
N LYS A 143 -1.44 3.87 20.83
CA LYS A 143 -1.93 3.66 22.21
C LYS A 143 -2.72 4.87 22.70
N ASN A 144 -2.29 6.08 22.36
CA ASN A 144 -3.00 7.32 22.73
C ASN A 144 -4.31 7.51 21.95
N SER A 145 -4.36 7.18 20.66
CA SER A 145 -5.54 7.44 19.81
C SER A 145 -6.56 6.29 19.76
N LEU A 146 -6.10 5.04 19.76
CA LEU A 146 -6.93 3.84 19.63
C LEU A 146 -7.11 3.09 20.96
N GLY A 147 -6.26 3.37 21.95
CA GLY A 147 -6.18 2.59 23.19
C GLY A 147 -5.32 1.33 23.04
N GLU A 148 -5.02 0.71 24.18
CA GLU A 148 -4.02 -0.36 24.25
C GLU A 148 -4.44 -1.66 23.53
N ALA A 149 -5.71 -2.08 23.71
CA ALA A 149 -6.22 -3.30 23.10
C ALA A 149 -6.26 -3.24 21.57
N ALA A 150 -6.82 -2.16 21.01
CA ALA A 150 -6.88 -1.95 19.56
C ALA A 150 -5.49 -1.77 18.96
N THR A 151 -4.57 -1.10 19.68
CA THR A 151 -3.17 -1.00 19.24
C THR A 151 -2.52 -2.37 19.12
N GLN A 152 -2.71 -3.26 20.10
CA GLN A 152 -2.16 -4.60 20.02
C GLN A 152 -2.72 -5.38 18.81
N GLN A 153 -4.01 -5.24 18.52
CA GLN A 153 -4.63 -5.85 17.34
C GLN A 153 -4.06 -5.28 16.02
N LEU A 154 -3.86 -3.97 15.93
CA LEU A 154 -3.23 -3.33 14.78
C LEU A 154 -1.79 -3.80 14.57
N LEU A 155 -0.99 -3.89 15.64
CA LEU A 155 0.39 -4.38 15.55
C LEU A 155 0.44 -5.83 15.06
N ASN A 156 -0.46 -6.68 15.57
CA ASN A 156 -0.60 -8.06 15.12
C ASN A 156 -1.02 -8.13 13.64
N TRP A 157 -2.00 -7.32 13.25
CA TRP A 157 -2.46 -7.21 11.86
C TRP A 157 -1.30 -6.83 10.92
N ASN A 158 -0.55 -5.79 11.25
CA ASN A 158 0.59 -5.31 10.46
C ASN A 158 1.68 -6.37 10.25
N GLN A 159 1.81 -7.33 11.18
CA GLN A 159 2.80 -8.41 11.09
C GLN A 159 2.27 -9.70 10.45
N SER A 160 0.96 -9.80 10.25
CA SER A 160 0.36 -10.96 9.60
C SER A 160 0.57 -10.96 8.07
N ILE A 161 0.38 -12.13 7.44
CA ILE A 161 0.46 -12.26 5.99
C ILE A 161 -0.83 -11.71 5.38
N PRO A 162 -0.76 -10.72 4.47
CA PRO A 162 -1.95 -10.12 3.87
C PRO A 162 -2.70 -11.15 3.02
N GLY A 163 -4.03 -11.14 3.14
CA GLY A 163 -4.90 -11.85 2.22
C GLY A 163 -4.78 -11.28 0.80
N LEU A 164 -4.84 -12.16 -0.20
CA LEU A 164 -4.99 -11.75 -1.60
C LEU A 164 -6.47 -11.80 -1.95
N TYR A 165 -7.04 -10.66 -2.35
CA TYR A 165 -8.43 -10.54 -2.73
C TYR A 165 -8.57 -10.32 -4.22
N VAL A 166 -9.57 -10.96 -4.82
CA VAL A 166 -9.97 -10.75 -6.20
C VAL A 166 -11.42 -10.30 -6.24
N ARG A 167 -11.74 -9.44 -7.19
CA ARG A 167 -13.10 -9.05 -7.52
C ARG A 167 -13.54 -9.77 -8.79
N ALA A 168 -14.72 -10.39 -8.74
CA ALA A 168 -15.29 -11.18 -9.82
C ALA A 168 -16.83 -11.13 -9.77
N GLY A 169 -17.50 -11.45 -10.88
CA GLY A 169 -18.96 -11.54 -10.93
C GLY A 169 -19.51 -12.77 -10.18
N GLU A 170 -18.76 -13.85 -10.19
CA GLU A 170 -19.07 -15.11 -9.50
C GLU A 170 -17.84 -15.61 -8.75
N LYS A 171 -18.03 -16.43 -7.71
CA LYS A 171 -16.93 -16.96 -6.89
C LYS A 171 -16.07 -17.93 -7.68
N PRO A 172 -14.76 -17.66 -7.86
CA PRO A 172 -13.85 -18.64 -8.43
C PRO A 172 -13.64 -19.84 -7.49
N GLU A 173 -13.37 -21.03 -8.03
CA GLU A 173 -13.17 -22.25 -7.22
C GLU A 173 -12.00 -22.13 -6.24
N TYR A 174 -10.93 -21.43 -6.64
CA TYR A 174 -9.72 -21.21 -5.82
C TYR A 174 -9.87 -20.12 -4.75
N CYS A 175 -11.09 -19.64 -4.51
CA CYS A 175 -11.36 -18.59 -3.53
C CYS A 175 -12.39 -19.01 -2.47
N ASP A 176 -12.20 -18.45 -1.28
CA ASP A 176 -13.17 -18.45 -0.19
C ASP A 176 -14.10 -17.24 -0.32
N GLU A 177 -15.32 -17.41 0.19
CA GLU A 177 -16.30 -16.32 0.34
C GLU A 177 -15.80 -15.26 1.33
N THR A 178 -16.30 -14.05 1.15
CA THR A 178 -16.06 -12.95 2.09
C THR A 178 -17.37 -12.24 2.38
N ASP A 179 -17.40 -11.44 3.46
CA ASP A 179 -18.55 -10.59 3.78
C ASP A 179 -18.75 -9.44 2.76
N TRP A 180 -17.84 -9.32 1.79
CA TRP A 180 -17.81 -8.27 0.80
C TRP A 180 -18.32 -8.80 -0.54
N ALA A 181 -19.60 -8.56 -0.84
CA ALA A 181 -20.20 -9.01 -2.09
C ALA A 181 -19.36 -8.63 -3.32
N GLY A 182 -19.08 -9.63 -4.16
CA GLY A 182 -18.25 -9.52 -5.36
C GLY A 182 -16.74 -9.63 -5.11
N TYR A 183 -16.29 -9.74 -3.85
CA TYR A 183 -14.90 -9.94 -3.47
C TYR A 183 -14.70 -11.32 -2.85
N PHE A 184 -13.63 -11.97 -3.27
CA PHE A 184 -13.29 -13.33 -2.85
C PHE A 184 -11.84 -13.39 -2.41
N LYS A 185 -11.57 -14.16 -1.35
CA LYS A 185 -10.22 -14.32 -0.81
C LYS A 185 -9.55 -15.52 -1.46
N VAL A 186 -8.42 -15.33 -2.10
CA VAL A 186 -7.67 -16.42 -2.73
C VAL A 186 -7.12 -17.34 -1.64
N GLN A 187 -7.47 -18.62 -1.69
CA GLN A 187 -7.09 -19.65 -0.70
C GLN A 187 -5.57 -19.81 -0.60
N GLN A 188 -4.92 -19.81 -1.76
CA GLN A 188 -3.47 -19.89 -1.88
C GLN A 188 -3.00 -18.74 -2.76
N SER A 189 -2.22 -17.81 -2.20
CA SER A 189 -1.73 -16.60 -2.90
C SER A 189 -0.91 -16.89 -4.17
N ARG A 190 -0.65 -18.17 -4.49
CA ARG A 190 0.06 -18.66 -5.68
C ARG A 190 -0.78 -19.61 -6.55
N SER A 191 -2.10 -19.51 -6.48
CA SER A 191 -3.00 -20.27 -7.35
C SER A 191 -2.67 -19.99 -8.83
N PRO A 192 -2.26 -21.00 -9.63
CA PRO A 192 -2.03 -20.85 -11.06
C PRO A 192 -3.28 -20.35 -11.79
N ASP A 193 -4.45 -20.81 -11.35
CA ASP A 193 -5.74 -20.42 -11.91
C ASP A 193 -6.03 -18.93 -11.65
N ALA A 194 -5.75 -18.43 -10.44
CA ALA A 194 -5.86 -17.00 -10.14
C ALA A 194 -4.95 -16.17 -11.06
N ILE A 195 -3.71 -16.61 -11.31
CA ILE A 195 -2.77 -15.93 -12.21
C ILE A 195 -3.31 -15.93 -13.64
N ALA A 196 -3.83 -17.06 -14.11
CA ALA A 196 -4.39 -17.20 -15.45
C ALA A 196 -5.62 -16.29 -15.63
N ASP A 197 -6.54 -16.27 -14.67
CA ASP A 197 -7.77 -15.47 -14.73
C ASP A 197 -7.49 -13.96 -14.66
N VAL A 198 -6.51 -13.54 -13.86
CA VAL A 198 -6.06 -12.13 -13.83
C VAL A 198 -5.48 -11.73 -15.18
N LYS A 199 -4.65 -12.59 -15.79
CA LYS A 199 -4.11 -12.33 -17.14
C LYS A 199 -5.19 -12.28 -18.21
N ALA A 200 -6.22 -13.13 -18.08
CA ALA A 200 -7.37 -13.16 -18.97
C ALA A 200 -8.38 -12.03 -18.71
N GLY A 201 -8.20 -11.23 -17.65
CA GLY A 201 -9.12 -10.16 -17.28
C GLY A 201 -10.47 -10.63 -16.70
N LYS A 202 -10.59 -11.92 -16.36
CA LYS A 202 -11.80 -12.52 -15.76
C LYS A 202 -12.01 -12.08 -14.31
N VAL A 203 -10.91 -11.85 -13.59
CA VAL A 203 -10.91 -11.34 -12.22
C VAL A 203 -9.95 -10.16 -12.08
N TYR A 204 -10.16 -9.32 -11.08
CA TYR A 204 -9.32 -8.15 -10.81
C TYR A 204 -8.79 -8.18 -9.38
N ILE A 205 -7.47 -8.14 -9.19
CA ILE A 205 -6.86 -8.09 -7.85
C ILE A 205 -7.17 -6.73 -7.21
N GLN A 206 -7.92 -6.74 -6.12
CA GLN A 206 -8.34 -5.52 -5.45
C GLN A 206 -8.76 -5.80 -4.00
N ASP A 207 -8.32 -4.95 -3.09
CA ASP A 207 -8.74 -5.00 -1.70
C ASP A 207 -10.20 -4.53 -1.53
N PRO A 208 -11.01 -5.19 -0.68
CA PRO A 208 -12.39 -4.79 -0.41
C PRO A 208 -12.56 -3.34 0.05
N PHE A 209 -11.59 -2.75 0.76
CA PHE A 209 -11.63 -1.33 1.16
C PHE A 209 -11.85 -0.40 -0.03
N THR A 210 -11.32 -0.76 -1.20
CA THR A 210 -11.45 0.05 -2.43
C THR A 210 -12.90 0.31 -2.83
N ARG A 211 -13.82 -0.58 -2.42
CA ARG A 211 -15.26 -0.44 -2.67
C ARG A 211 -15.89 0.67 -1.83
N ILE A 212 -15.41 0.92 -0.61
CA ILE A 212 -16.08 1.81 0.36
C ILE A 212 -16.23 3.23 -0.18
N PRO A 213 -15.18 3.91 -0.69
CA PRO A 213 -15.34 5.26 -1.24
C PRO A 213 -16.28 5.31 -2.44
N VAL A 214 -16.24 4.30 -3.30
CA VAL A 214 -17.10 4.22 -4.51
C VAL A 214 -18.56 3.96 -4.14
N ASP A 215 -18.82 3.09 -3.16
CA ASP A 215 -20.16 2.84 -2.65
C ASP A 215 -20.76 4.06 -1.94
N LEU A 216 -19.93 4.82 -1.20
CA LEU A 216 -20.37 6.09 -0.61
C LEU A 216 -20.68 7.15 -1.68
N LEU A 217 -19.89 7.18 -2.77
CA LEU A 217 -20.13 8.07 -3.89
C LEU A 217 -21.38 7.65 -4.67
N ASP A 218 -21.77 6.37 -4.65
CA ASP A 218 -22.97 5.86 -5.32
C ASP A 218 -23.13 6.35 -6.79
N PRO A 219 -22.13 6.12 -7.66
CA PRO A 219 -22.12 6.60 -9.04
C PRO A 219 -23.29 6.03 -9.87
N LYS A 220 -23.96 6.87 -10.66
CA LYS A 220 -25.09 6.49 -11.50
C LYS A 220 -24.73 6.51 -12.99
N PRO A 221 -25.29 5.60 -13.81
CA PRO A 221 -25.15 5.68 -15.26
C PRO A 221 -25.63 7.03 -15.80
N GLY A 222 -24.80 7.69 -16.61
CA GLY A 222 -25.10 8.98 -17.22
C GLY A 222 -24.50 10.20 -16.51
N GLU A 223 -24.01 10.04 -15.27
CA GLU A 223 -23.35 11.12 -14.53
C GLU A 223 -22.00 11.53 -15.14
N SER A 224 -21.60 12.77 -14.89
CA SER A 224 -20.22 13.23 -15.09
C SER A 224 -19.45 13.15 -13.77
N ILE A 225 -18.47 12.25 -13.70
CA ILE A 225 -17.69 11.97 -12.50
C ILE A 225 -16.22 12.26 -12.73
N LEU A 226 -15.60 12.94 -11.77
CA LEU A 226 -14.16 13.19 -11.73
C LEU A 226 -13.52 12.37 -10.60
N ASP A 227 -12.48 11.61 -10.94
CA ASP A 227 -11.62 10.87 -10.01
C ASP A 227 -10.25 11.54 -9.95
N LEU A 228 -9.96 12.19 -8.82
CA LEU A 228 -8.70 12.88 -8.55
C LEU A 228 -7.77 11.97 -7.75
N CYS A 229 -6.51 11.93 -8.17
CA CYS A 229 -5.53 10.94 -7.71
C CYS A 229 -5.94 9.51 -8.08
N ALA A 230 -6.44 9.36 -9.31
CA ALA A 230 -7.05 8.14 -9.82
C ALA A 230 -6.08 6.95 -9.96
N ALA A 231 -4.79 7.18 -10.16
CA ALA A 231 -3.84 6.13 -10.47
C ALA A 231 -3.61 5.21 -9.25
N PRO A 232 -3.45 3.89 -9.42
CA PRO A 232 -3.35 3.16 -10.68
C PRO A 232 -4.70 2.73 -11.28
N GLY A 233 -5.84 3.20 -10.76
CA GLY A 233 -7.15 3.03 -11.41
C GLY A 233 -8.10 2.02 -10.77
N GLY A 234 -7.79 1.49 -9.59
CA GLY A 234 -8.66 0.49 -8.94
C GLY A 234 -10.06 1.04 -8.63
N LYS A 235 -10.14 2.23 -8.05
CA LYS A 235 -11.41 2.92 -7.75
C LYS A 235 -12.09 3.38 -9.05
N SER A 236 -11.33 3.97 -9.96
CA SER A 236 -11.78 4.40 -11.29
C SER A 236 -12.44 3.28 -12.09
N ARG A 237 -11.88 2.08 -12.06
CA ARG A 237 -12.46 0.91 -12.73
C ARG A 237 -13.83 0.58 -12.13
N LEU A 238 -13.94 0.63 -10.81
CA LEU A 238 -15.21 0.36 -10.13
C LEU A 238 -16.25 1.46 -10.41
N LEU A 239 -15.84 2.73 -10.53
CA LEU A 239 -16.69 3.82 -11.01
C LEU A 239 -17.24 3.51 -12.41
N SER A 240 -16.36 3.21 -13.37
CA SER A 240 -16.75 2.90 -14.76
C SER A 240 -17.74 1.74 -14.85
N GLU A 241 -17.52 0.68 -14.07
CA GLU A 241 -18.40 -0.48 -14.02
C GLU A 241 -19.78 -0.14 -13.42
N ARG A 242 -19.84 0.63 -12.33
CA ARG A 242 -21.13 1.06 -11.73
C ARG A 242 -21.90 2.00 -12.66
N MET A 243 -21.19 2.84 -13.41
CA MET A 243 -21.77 3.69 -14.45
C MET A 243 -22.18 2.90 -15.70
N SER A 244 -21.85 1.61 -15.79
CA SER A 244 -22.14 0.75 -16.95
C SER A 244 -21.62 1.34 -18.28
N GLY A 245 -20.50 2.06 -18.25
CA GLY A 245 -19.95 2.76 -19.40
C GLY A 245 -20.81 3.92 -19.95
N LYS A 246 -21.78 4.42 -19.17
CA LYS A 246 -22.65 5.55 -19.54
C LYS A 246 -22.31 6.78 -18.71
N GLY A 247 -22.33 7.95 -19.34
CA GLY A 247 -21.93 9.22 -18.70
C GLY A 247 -20.51 9.60 -19.09
N ARG A 248 -19.83 10.39 -18.25
CA ARG A 248 -18.46 10.85 -18.49
C ARG A 248 -17.61 10.57 -17.27
N LEU A 249 -16.49 9.88 -17.45
CA LEU A 249 -15.52 9.63 -16.38
C LEU A 249 -14.21 10.35 -16.70
N ILE A 250 -13.80 11.26 -15.82
CA ILE A 250 -12.56 12.03 -15.94
C ILE A 250 -11.60 11.52 -14.87
N LEU A 251 -10.44 11.02 -15.27
CA LEU A 251 -9.43 10.46 -14.39
C LEU A 251 -8.18 11.33 -14.45
N VAL A 252 -7.74 11.80 -13.30
CA VAL A 252 -6.56 12.66 -13.24
C VAL A 252 -5.61 12.19 -12.15
N ASP A 253 -4.33 12.10 -12.51
CA ASP A 253 -3.25 11.80 -11.57
C ASP A 253 -1.98 12.57 -11.96
N LYS A 254 -0.97 12.56 -11.08
CA LYS A 254 0.34 13.14 -11.37
C LYS A 254 1.04 12.34 -12.49
N PRO A 255 1.88 13.00 -13.31
CA PRO A 255 2.63 12.31 -14.35
C PRO A 255 3.61 11.27 -13.76
N GLY A 256 3.82 10.18 -14.50
CA GLY A 256 4.80 9.13 -14.18
C GLY A 256 4.23 7.72 -14.25
N ASN A 257 4.99 6.75 -13.75
CA ASN A 257 4.69 5.31 -13.91
C ASN A 257 3.30 4.89 -13.42
N ARG A 258 2.74 5.56 -12.40
CA ARG A 258 1.39 5.26 -11.91
C ARG A 258 0.32 5.65 -12.93
N LEU A 259 0.46 6.81 -13.58
CA LEU A 259 -0.45 7.25 -14.63
C LEU A 259 -0.35 6.35 -15.87
N GLU A 260 0.86 5.90 -16.24
CA GLU A 260 1.03 4.91 -17.31
C GLU A 260 0.33 3.58 -17.00
N ARG A 261 0.37 3.14 -15.73
CA ARG A 261 -0.39 1.96 -15.27
C ARG A 261 -1.90 2.19 -15.35
N LEU A 262 -2.38 3.37 -14.98
CA LEU A 262 -3.79 3.73 -15.13
C LEU A 262 -4.24 3.60 -16.59
N ILE A 263 -3.48 4.19 -17.52
CA ILE A 263 -3.74 4.12 -18.96
C ILE A 263 -3.74 2.66 -19.44
N SER A 264 -2.73 1.87 -19.05
CA SER A 264 -2.64 0.45 -19.42
C SER A 264 -3.80 -0.39 -18.86
N ASN A 265 -4.25 -0.11 -17.64
CA ASN A 265 -5.38 -0.79 -17.01
C ASN A 265 -6.70 -0.49 -17.73
N PHE A 266 -6.92 0.76 -18.14
CA PHE A 266 -8.13 1.17 -18.86
C PHE A 266 -8.15 0.73 -20.32
N ALA A 267 -6.98 0.65 -20.98
CA ALA A 267 -6.88 0.12 -22.35
C ALA A 267 -7.35 -1.35 -22.48
N ARG A 268 -7.42 -2.09 -21.36
CA ARG A 268 -7.91 -3.48 -21.32
C ARG A 268 -9.41 -3.60 -21.08
N LEU A 269 -10.11 -2.49 -20.84
CA LEU A 269 -11.56 -2.50 -20.67
C LEU A 269 -12.23 -2.49 -22.04
N GLU A 270 -13.18 -3.41 -22.26
CA GLU A 270 -13.90 -3.48 -23.53
C GLU A 270 -14.84 -2.29 -23.76
N LYS A 271 -15.41 -1.73 -22.68
CA LYS A 271 -16.43 -0.67 -22.74
C LYS A 271 -16.27 0.36 -21.61
N PRO A 272 -15.20 1.18 -21.61
CA PRO A 272 -14.97 2.15 -20.53
C PRO A 272 -15.96 3.33 -20.55
N GLY A 273 -16.69 3.52 -21.66
CA GLY A 273 -17.52 4.71 -21.90
C GLY A 273 -16.67 5.93 -22.27
N PRO A 274 -17.27 7.13 -22.35
CA PRO A 274 -16.55 8.39 -22.51
C PRO A 274 -15.56 8.61 -21.36
N LEU A 275 -14.27 8.52 -21.67
CA LEU A 275 -13.17 8.53 -20.73
C LEU A 275 -12.17 9.61 -21.11
N ILE A 276 -11.83 10.47 -20.15
CA ILE A 276 -10.72 11.41 -20.25
C ILE A 276 -9.68 11.00 -19.22
N ILE A 277 -8.44 10.78 -19.66
CA ILE A 277 -7.31 10.58 -18.75
C ILE A 277 -6.38 11.77 -18.91
N GLY A 278 -6.29 12.59 -17.85
CA GLY A 278 -5.46 13.78 -17.80
C GLY A 278 -4.29 13.62 -16.83
N SER A 279 -3.23 14.40 -17.07
CA SER A 279 -2.13 14.57 -16.12
C SER A 279 -2.36 15.84 -15.30
N LEU A 280 -2.25 15.76 -13.98
CA LEU A 280 -2.19 16.92 -13.09
C LEU A 280 -0.79 17.53 -13.17
N LEU A 281 -0.50 18.26 -14.25
CA LEU A 281 0.71 19.08 -14.36
C LEU A 281 0.55 20.40 -13.61
N GLU A 282 0.14 20.34 -12.34
CA GLU A 282 0.00 21.50 -11.45
C GLU A 282 -1.26 22.37 -11.66
N ASN A 283 -2.03 22.19 -12.76
CA ASN A 283 -3.31 22.88 -12.91
C ASN A 283 -4.41 22.04 -13.57
N LEU A 284 -5.39 21.58 -12.77
CA LEU A 284 -6.60 20.91 -13.25
C LEU A 284 -7.45 21.83 -14.13
N GLU A 285 -7.37 23.15 -13.92
CA GLU A 285 -8.07 24.16 -14.71
C GLU A 285 -7.47 24.27 -16.12
N ALA A 286 -6.24 23.79 -16.35
CA ALA A 286 -5.66 23.70 -17.70
C ALA A 286 -6.27 22.57 -18.54
N LEU A 287 -6.86 21.53 -17.90
CA LEU A 287 -7.64 20.49 -18.60
C LEU A 287 -9.03 21.00 -19.00
N ALA A 288 -9.48 22.12 -18.42
CA ALA A 288 -10.82 22.65 -18.60
C ALA A 288 -11.12 23.05 -20.06
N PRO A 289 -10.26 23.84 -20.75
CA PRO A 289 -10.53 24.28 -22.12
C PRO A 289 -10.38 23.15 -23.14
N GLU A 290 -9.40 22.26 -22.97
CA GLU A 290 -9.10 21.19 -23.96
C GLU A 290 -10.21 20.14 -24.04
N HIS A 291 -10.98 19.96 -22.96
CA HIS A 291 -12.00 18.92 -22.85
C HIS A 291 -13.41 19.45 -22.57
N ASN A 292 -13.63 20.77 -22.72
CA ASN A 292 -14.89 21.44 -22.37
C ASN A 292 -15.38 21.04 -20.96
N LEU A 293 -14.47 21.07 -19.97
CA LEU A 293 -14.84 20.92 -18.57
C LEU A 293 -15.04 22.32 -18.00
N GLU A 294 -16.09 22.52 -17.23
CA GLU A 294 -16.36 23.76 -16.53
C GLU A 294 -16.23 23.53 -15.02
N CYS A 295 -15.79 24.54 -14.26
CA CYS A 295 -15.89 24.47 -12.81
C CYS A 295 -17.36 24.29 -12.39
N ALA A 296 -17.60 23.64 -11.25
CA ALA A 296 -18.93 23.35 -10.74
C ALA A 296 -19.87 22.62 -11.74
N SER A 297 -19.33 21.67 -12.52
CA SER A 297 -20.11 20.91 -13.53
C SER A 297 -20.23 19.42 -13.25
N MET A 298 -19.45 18.86 -12.32
CA MET A 298 -19.44 17.43 -12.02
C MET A 298 -20.58 17.05 -11.09
N ASP A 299 -21.31 15.99 -11.42
CA ASP A 299 -22.33 15.39 -10.55
C ASP A 299 -21.72 14.82 -9.26
N ALA A 300 -20.53 14.22 -9.41
CA ALA A 300 -19.79 13.60 -8.33
C ALA A 300 -18.29 13.74 -8.52
N VAL A 301 -17.55 13.91 -7.42
CA VAL A 301 -16.09 13.89 -7.41
C VAL A 301 -15.62 12.86 -6.38
N LEU A 302 -14.66 12.02 -6.76
CA LEU A 302 -13.92 11.16 -5.85
C LEU A 302 -12.49 11.70 -5.74
N ILE A 303 -11.95 11.79 -4.53
CA ILE A 303 -10.55 12.10 -4.32
C ILE A 303 -9.91 11.13 -3.33
N ASP A 304 -9.02 10.28 -3.86
CA ASP A 304 -8.23 9.31 -3.08
C ASP A 304 -6.85 9.89 -2.81
N VAL A 305 -6.75 10.70 -1.76
CA VAL A 305 -5.57 11.54 -1.56
C VAL A 305 -4.32 10.74 -1.19
N PRO A 306 -3.12 11.19 -1.62
CA PRO A 306 -1.87 10.71 -1.03
C PRO A 306 -1.88 10.91 0.49
N CYS A 307 -1.45 9.88 1.23
CA CYS A 307 -1.48 9.86 2.69
C CYS A 307 -0.30 9.07 3.27
N SER A 308 -0.23 9.00 4.60
CA SER A 308 0.82 8.29 5.35
C SER A 308 0.87 6.78 5.08
N ASN A 309 -0.23 6.19 4.59
CA ASN A 309 -0.41 4.75 4.37
C ASN A 309 -0.40 3.90 5.65
N THR A 310 -0.71 4.47 6.82
CA THR A 310 -0.72 3.71 8.09
C THR A 310 -1.77 2.60 8.13
N GLY A 311 -2.82 2.68 7.31
CA GLY A 311 -3.84 1.63 7.18
C GLY A 311 -3.45 0.42 6.33
N VAL A 312 -2.31 0.48 5.64
CA VAL A 312 -1.86 -0.58 4.71
C VAL A 312 -0.49 -1.14 5.04
N ILE A 313 0.00 -0.93 6.27
CA ILE A 313 1.35 -1.38 6.71
C ILE A 313 1.54 -2.89 6.54
N GLN A 314 0.50 -3.70 6.71
CA GLN A 314 0.56 -5.16 6.46
C GLN A 314 1.06 -5.50 5.02
N LYS A 315 0.63 -4.72 4.03
CA LYS A 315 1.02 -4.87 2.62
C LYS A 315 2.22 -3.99 2.23
N ARG A 316 2.46 -2.91 2.96
CA ARG A 316 3.56 -1.96 2.78
C ARG A 316 4.38 -1.81 4.08
N PRO A 317 5.08 -2.87 4.53
CA PRO A 317 5.80 -2.86 5.80
C PRO A 317 6.98 -1.88 5.85
N ASP A 318 7.42 -1.32 4.71
CA ASP A 318 8.41 -0.25 4.66
C ASP A 318 7.89 1.09 5.20
N VAL A 319 6.56 1.31 5.18
CA VAL A 319 5.91 2.54 5.66
C VAL A 319 6.35 2.89 7.08
N LYS A 320 6.36 1.91 7.99
CA LYS A 320 6.74 2.12 9.40
C LYS A 320 8.22 2.52 9.58
N LEU A 321 9.07 2.29 8.58
CA LEU A 321 10.50 2.65 8.66
C LEU A 321 10.77 4.06 8.13
N ARG A 322 9.98 4.50 7.13
CA ARG A 322 10.18 5.78 6.45
C ARG A 322 9.38 6.92 7.07
N LEU A 323 8.22 6.61 7.66
CA LEU A 323 7.30 7.60 8.19
C LEU A 323 7.89 8.33 9.39
N LYS A 324 7.68 9.64 9.44
CA LYS A 324 7.97 10.51 10.58
C LYS A 324 6.70 11.21 11.03
N GLU A 325 6.66 11.64 12.28
CA GLU A 325 5.50 12.36 12.83
C GLU A 325 5.16 13.63 12.03
N ALA A 326 6.18 14.38 11.61
CA ALA A 326 6.01 15.57 10.76
C ALA A 326 5.39 15.26 9.39
N ASP A 327 5.55 14.03 8.87
CA ASP A 327 4.98 13.65 7.58
C ASP A 327 3.44 13.59 7.66
N ILE A 328 2.87 13.15 8.79
CA ILE A 328 1.41 13.06 8.99
C ILE A 328 0.79 14.46 8.88
N LEU A 329 1.39 15.44 9.57
CA LEU A 329 0.94 16.83 9.51
C LEU A 329 1.10 17.43 8.10
N ALA A 330 2.26 17.24 7.47
CA ALA A 330 2.49 17.73 6.12
C ALA A 330 1.51 17.11 5.09
N GLN A 331 1.18 15.82 5.24
CA GLN A 331 0.15 15.18 4.43
C GLN A 331 -1.23 15.80 4.68
N SER A 332 -1.64 15.99 5.94
CA SER A 332 -2.95 16.59 6.25
C SER A 332 -3.15 17.97 5.61
N GLU A 333 -2.12 18.83 5.63
CA GLU A 333 -2.16 20.16 5.00
C GLU A 333 -2.28 20.07 3.47
N GLN A 334 -1.55 19.13 2.85
CA GLN A 334 -1.64 18.89 1.42
C GLN A 334 -3.01 18.31 1.04
N GLN A 335 -3.55 17.42 1.85
CA GLN A 335 -4.85 16.78 1.65
C GLN A 335 -5.99 17.80 1.72
N LEU A 336 -5.93 18.76 2.64
CA LEU A 336 -6.90 19.85 2.71
C LEU A 336 -6.90 20.67 1.41
N LYS A 337 -5.72 21.07 0.91
CA LYS A 337 -5.61 21.80 -0.38
C LYS A 337 -6.18 21.00 -1.55
N LEU A 338 -5.94 19.69 -1.56
CA LEU A 338 -6.48 18.78 -2.58
C LEU A 338 -8.00 18.63 -2.48
N LEU A 339 -8.54 18.58 -1.26
CA LEU A 339 -9.97 18.53 -1.01
C LEU A 339 -10.66 19.83 -1.46
N GLU A 340 -10.07 20.99 -1.16
CA GLU A 340 -10.51 22.29 -1.64
C GLU A 340 -10.50 22.38 -3.17
N LEU A 341 -9.45 21.85 -3.81
CA LEU A 341 -9.37 21.76 -5.27
C LEU A 341 -10.50 20.90 -5.83
N ALA A 342 -10.72 19.71 -5.26
CA ALA A 342 -11.77 18.79 -5.68
C ALA A 342 -13.17 19.40 -5.60
N ALA A 343 -13.44 20.12 -4.51
CA ALA A 343 -14.73 20.75 -4.24
C ALA A 343 -15.14 21.75 -5.32
N ARG A 344 -14.20 22.44 -5.97
CA ARG A 344 -14.49 23.44 -7.02
C ARG A 344 -15.15 22.85 -8.27
N TRP A 345 -15.01 21.55 -8.48
CA TRP A 345 -15.54 20.86 -9.67
C TRP A 345 -16.96 20.36 -9.48
N VAL A 346 -17.42 20.26 -8.23
CA VAL A 346 -18.74 19.73 -7.91
C VAL A 346 -19.80 20.78 -8.18
N ARG A 347 -20.82 20.42 -8.95
CA ARG A 347 -21.96 21.30 -9.21
C ARG A 347 -22.80 21.52 -7.94
N PRO A 348 -23.60 22.60 -7.85
CA PRO A 348 -24.61 22.73 -6.80
C PRO A 348 -25.52 21.49 -6.73
N GLY A 349 -25.76 21.00 -5.51
CA GLY A 349 -26.49 19.75 -5.26
C GLY A 349 -25.74 18.47 -5.65
N GLY A 350 -24.47 18.57 -6.06
CA GLY A 350 -23.58 17.43 -6.31
C GLY A 350 -22.94 16.89 -5.03
N ARG A 351 -22.01 15.95 -5.19
CA ARG A 351 -21.36 15.26 -4.07
C ARG A 351 -19.87 15.01 -4.27
N LEU A 352 -19.16 14.88 -3.16
CA LEU A 352 -17.72 14.69 -3.10
C LEU A 352 -17.41 13.56 -2.11
N VAL A 353 -16.59 12.58 -2.49
CA VAL A 353 -16.02 11.63 -1.54
C VAL A 353 -14.54 11.88 -1.40
N TYR A 354 -14.12 12.16 -0.18
CA TYR A 354 -12.72 12.19 0.25
C TYR A 354 -12.34 10.84 0.84
N SER A 355 -11.25 10.22 0.39
CA SER A 355 -10.76 8.95 0.96
C SER A 355 -9.26 8.90 1.17
N THR A 356 -8.85 8.12 2.18
CA THR A 356 -7.46 7.83 2.50
C THR A 356 -7.28 6.34 2.81
N CYS A 357 -6.04 5.86 2.77
CA CYS A 357 -5.64 4.58 3.38
C CYS A 357 -4.79 4.83 4.65
N SER A 358 -5.17 5.85 5.42
CA SER A 358 -4.54 6.23 6.70
C SER A 358 -5.48 5.94 7.87
N LEU A 359 -4.91 5.54 9.00
CA LEU A 359 -5.61 5.43 10.30
C LEU A 359 -5.47 6.70 11.15
N GLU A 360 -4.74 7.70 10.67
CA GLU A 360 -4.43 8.90 11.44
C GLU A 360 -5.62 9.89 11.41
N PRO A 361 -6.17 10.31 12.56
CA PRO A 361 -7.27 11.27 12.62
C PRO A 361 -6.97 12.60 11.91
N GLU A 362 -5.72 13.04 11.95
CA GLU A 362 -5.21 14.26 11.32
C GLU A 362 -5.32 14.23 9.80
N GLU A 363 -5.28 13.04 9.19
CA GLU A 363 -5.47 12.85 7.75
C GLU A 363 -6.91 12.46 7.40
N ASN A 364 -7.80 12.37 8.39
CA ASN A 364 -9.14 11.84 8.22
C ASN A 364 -10.15 12.91 8.68
N THR A 365 -10.77 12.69 9.83
CA THR A 365 -11.82 13.56 10.38
C THR A 365 -11.34 15.02 10.51
N ALA A 366 -10.08 15.26 10.89
CA ALA A 366 -9.57 16.62 11.06
C ALA A 366 -9.52 17.41 9.74
N VAL A 367 -9.15 16.78 8.62
CA VAL A 367 -9.15 17.42 7.29
C VAL A 367 -10.57 17.80 6.89
N VAL A 368 -11.51 16.87 7.08
CA VAL A 368 -12.92 17.05 6.72
C VAL A 368 -13.58 18.14 7.56
N GLU A 369 -13.33 18.16 8.87
CA GLU A 369 -13.81 19.20 9.78
C GLU A 369 -13.25 20.57 9.43
N ALA A 370 -11.94 20.66 9.16
CA ALA A 370 -11.30 21.91 8.74
C ALA A 370 -11.90 22.44 7.44
N PHE A 371 -12.11 21.55 6.45
CA PHE A 371 -12.74 21.88 5.18
C PHE A 371 -14.18 22.39 5.36
N CYS A 372 -15.04 21.66 6.07
CA CYS A 372 -16.43 22.08 6.30
C CYS A 372 -16.51 23.41 7.06
N LYS A 373 -15.61 23.64 8.02
CA LYS A 373 -15.54 24.91 8.76
C LYS A 373 -15.14 26.07 7.86
N ALA A 374 -14.18 25.87 6.95
CA ALA A 374 -13.75 26.89 5.99
C ALA A 374 -14.77 27.13 4.88
N HIS A 375 -15.52 26.08 4.49
CA HIS A 375 -16.48 26.10 3.39
C HIS A 375 -17.90 25.78 3.87
N GLY A 376 -18.55 26.71 4.57
CA GLY A 376 -19.83 26.47 5.26
C GLY A 376 -21.04 25.99 4.42
N LYS A 377 -20.95 26.01 3.08
CA LYS A 377 -21.94 25.37 2.19
C LYS A 377 -21.80 23.84 2.12
N TRP A 378 -20.65 23.31 2.51
CA TRP A 378 -20.34 21.88 2.47
C TRP A 378 -20.66 21.20 3.78
N LYS A 379 -21.30 20.03 3.71
CA LYS A 379 -21.69 19.25 4.88
C LYS A 379 -21.21 17.81 4.74
N LEU A 380 -20.63 17.27 5.81
CA LEU A 380 -20.40 15.84 5.95
C LEU A 380 -21.74 15.15 6.15
N VAL A 381 -22.09 14.24 5.23
CA VAL A 381 -23.35 13.50 5.25
C VAL A 381 -23.16 12.09 5.81
N ARG A 382 -22.04 11.44 5.46
CA ARG A 382 -21.75 10.08 5.88
C ARG A 382 -20.25 9.85 5.90
N GLU A 383 -19.79 9.05 6.84
CA GLU A 383 -18.40 8.59 6.89
C GLU A 383 -18.34 7.08 7.12
N LYS A 384 -17.20 6.50 6.74
CA LYS A 384 -16.83 5.13 7.09
C LYS A 384 -15.35 5.05 7.35
N LEU A 385 -15.00 4.68 8.58
CA LEU A 385 -13.65 4.32 8.99
C LEU A 385 -13.49 2.80 8.92
N SER A 386 -12.38 2.35 8.35
CA SER A 386 -11.99 0.95 8.26
C SER A 386 -10.85 0.68 9.23
N GLN A 387 -11.13 -0.11 10.25
CA GLN A 387 -10.12 -0.62 11.17
C GLN A 387 -9.71 -2.01 10.69
N PRO A 388 -8.48 -2.16 10.15
CA PRO A 388 -8.14 -3.35 9.38
C PRO A 388 -8.17 -4.64 10.20
N TRP A 389 -7.89 -4.56 11.51
CA TRP A 389 -7.95 -5.70 12.43
C TRP A 389 -9.39 -6.18 12.72
N GLU A 390 -10.40 -5.36 12.44
CA GLU A 390 -11.82 -5.73 12.59
C GLU A 390 -12.42 -6.18 11.27
N CYS A 391 -12.11 -5.45 10.19
CA CYS A 391 -12.76 -5.65 8.89
C CYS A 391 -12.08 -6.72 8.01
N GLY A 392 -10.85 -7.12 8.33
CA GLY A 392 -10.11 -8.15 7.58
C GLY A 392 -9.60 -7.70 6.21
N HIS A 393 -9.53 -6.39 5.97
CA HIS A 393 -9.01 -5.78 4.74
C HIS A 393 -8.25 -4.48 5.06
N ASP A 394 -7.87 -3.69 4.06
CA ASP A 394 -7.08 -2.47 4.28
C ASP A 394 -7.80 -1.44 5.15
N GLY A 395 -7.00 -0.71 5.94
CA GLY A 395 -7.46 0.38 6.81
C GLY A 395 -7.50 1.73 6.10
N GLY A 396 -8.38 2.61 6.54
CA GLY A 396 -8.52 3.94 5.95
C GLY A 396 -9.81 4.65 6.35
N GLY A 397 -10.06 5.79 5.72
CA GLY A 397 -11.30 6.57 5.89
C GLY A 397 -11.93 6.95 4.56
N ALA A 398 -13.24 7.07 4.54
CA ALA A 398 -14.00 7.59 3.40
C ALA A 398 -15.16 8.47 3.89
N PHE A 399 -15.29 9.67 3.32
CA PHE A 399 -16.14 10.75 3.83
C PHE A 399 -16.94 11.36 2.67
N LEU A 400 -18.26 11.21 2.72
CA LEU A 400 -19.21 11.76 1.76
C LEU A 400 -19.61 13.17 2.20
N LEU A 401 -19.27 14.14 1.36
CA LEU A 401 -19.57 15.55 1.47
C LEU A 401 -20.59 15.94 0.40
N THR A 402 -21.55 16.79 0.76
CA THR A 402 -22.48 17.39 -0.21
C THR A 402 -22.46 18.90 -0.12
N ILE A 403 -22.79 19.55 -1.23
CA ILE A 403 -22.97 20.99 -1.33
C ILE A 403 -24.45 21.27 -1.59
N GLU A 404 -25.00 22.27 -0.89
CA GLU A 404 -26.38 22.69 -1.11
C GLU A 404 -26.60 23.11 -2.57
N ALA A 405 -27.80 22.82 -3.11
CA ALA A 405 -28.22 23.39 -4.38
C ALA A 405 -28.40 24.91 -4.20
N ASP A 406 -28.01 25.70 -5.20
CA ASP A 406 -28.38 27.11 -5.19
C ASP A 406 -29.92 27.19 -5.27
N ALA A 407 -30.51 27.98 -4.36
CA ALA A 407 -31.95 28.05 -4.10
C ALA A 407 -32.76 28.65 -5.26
#